data_AF-A0A7C8ZFF4-F1
#
_entry.id   AF-A0A7C8ZFF4-F1
#
_cell.length_a   1.000
_cell.length_b   1.000
_cell.length_c   1.000
_cell.angle_alpha   90.00
_cell.angle_beta   90.00
_cell.angle_gamma   90.00
#
_symmetry.space_group_name_H-M   'P 1'
#
loop_
_entity.id
_entity.type
_entity.pdbx_description
1 polymer ?
#
loop_
_entity_poly.entity_id
_entity_poly.type
_entity_poly.pdbx_seq_one_letter_code
_entity_poly.pdbx_strand_id
1 'polypeptide(L)'
;MDSSARWILLLLLVASVPLRANASSVVNDFQHCENVVNKWATSQLNQESKEDKHMLHDLLFFLHIPRTGGRTYFHCFLKKLYSSQFECPRSYDKLRFNP
;
A
#
# COMPACT_ATOMS: atom_id res chain seq x y z
N MET A 1 57.37 12.25 16.90
CA MET A 1 55.94 12.18 16.52
C MET A 1 55.16 12.75 17.66
N ASP A 2 54.71 13.96 17.45
CA ASP A 2 54.36 14.88 18.52
C ASP A 2 52.98 14.49 19.05
N SER A 3 52.79 14.54 20.37
CA SER A 3 51.55 14.06 21.01
C SER A 3 50.29 14.68 20.38
N SER A 4 50.39 15.93 19.95
CA SER A 4 49.38 16.69 19.21
C SER A 4 49.00 16.06 17.86
N ALA A 5 49.96 15.53 17.10
CA ALA A 5 49.71 14.92 15.79
C ALA A 5 48.90 13.61 15.92
N ARG A 6 49.07 12.87 17.02
CA ARG A 6 48.30 11.65 17.30
C ARG A 6 46.83 11.97 17.59
N TRP A 7 46.56 13.04 18.34
CA TRP A 7 45.20 13.50 18.63
C TRP A 7 44.48 14.03 17.38
N ILE A 8 45.17 14.77 16.53
CA ILE A 8 44.62 15.26 15.26
C ILE A 8 44.28 14.08 14.33
N LEU A 9 45.14 13.06 14.26
CA LEU A 9 44.89 11.86 13.47
C LEU A 9 43.69 11.07 14.01
N LEU A 10 43.53 10.97 15.33
CA LEU A 10 42.37 10.33 15.96
C LEU A 10 41.07 11.10 15.68
N LEU A 11 41.10 12.43 15.75
CA LEU A 11 39.95 13.27 15.43
C LEU A 11 39.53 13.15 13.96
N LEU A 12 40.49 13.07 13.04
CA LEU A 12 40.24 12.82 11.61
C LEU A 12 39.66 11.41 11.37
N LEU A 13 40.10 10.40 12.12
CA LEU A 13 39.55 9.04 12.04
C LEU A 13 38.12 8.95 12.57
N VAL A 14 37.79 9.68 13.64
CA VAL A 14 36.41 9.74 14.17
C VAL A 14 35.49 10.55 13.25
N ALA A 15 35.96 11.64 12.66
CA ALA A 15 35.20 12.48 11.74
C ALA A 15 34.96 11.82 10.35
N SER A 16 35.77 10.82 9.98
CA SER A 16 35.68 10.13 8.69
C SER A 16 34.80 8.88 8.70
N VAL A 17 34.09 8.60 9.80
CA VAL A 17 32.99 7.62 9.78
C VAL A 17 31.77 8.31 9.17
N PRO A 18 31.44 8.10 7.87
CA PRO A 18 30.16 8.56 7.38
C PRO A 18 29.08 7.88 8.21
N LEU A 19 28.11 8.67 8.66
CA LEU A 19 26.87 8.23 9.29
C LEU A 19 26.13 7.27 8.35
N ARG A 20 26.54 6.00 8.32
CA ARG A 20 25.88 4.89 7.62
C ARG A 20 24.72 4.38 8.47
N ALA A 21 23.80 5.25 8.82
CA ALA A 21 22.57 4.88 9.50
C ALA A 21 21.46 5.59 8.75
N ASN A 22 20.87 4.93 7.73
CA ASN A 22 19.52 5.19 7.21
C ASN A 22 19.16 4.40 5.94
N ALA A 23 20.11 3.71 5.29
CA ALA A 23 19.77 2.85 4.15
C ALA A 23 19.20 1.47 4.58
N SER A 24 19.61 0.97 5.76
CA SER A 24 19.15 -0.32 6.28
C SER A 24 17.69 -0.29 6.76
N SER A 25 17.24 0.83 7.34
CA SER A 25 15.85 0.97 7.79
C SER A 25 14.87 0.93 6.62
N VAL A 26 15.14 1.67 5.54
CA VAL A 26 14.22 1.75 4.38
C VAL A 26 14.00 0.41 3.70
N VAL A 27 15.04 -0.42 3.56
CA VAL A 27 14.92 -1.77 2.97
C VAL A 27 14.14 -2.71 3.88
N ASN A 28 14.39 -2.65 5.20
CA ASN A 28 13.66 -3.44 6.19
C ASN A 28 12.18 -3.02 6.26
N ASP A 29 11.89 -1.73 6.15
CA ASP A 29 10.54 -1.18 6.18
C ASP A 29 9.73 -1.56 4.94
N PHE A 30 10.37 -1.58 3.75
CA PHE A 30 9.72 -2.05 2.52
C PHE A 30 9.39 -3.54 2.60
N GLN A 31 10.35 -4.37 3.00
CA GLN A 31 10.14 -5.82 3.10
C GLN A 31 9.10 -6.15 4.18
N HIS A 32 9.07 -5.39 5.27
CA HIS A 32 8.03 -5.50 6.29
C HIS A 32 6.65 -5.16 5.72
N CYS A 33 6.53 -4.00 5.06
CA CYS A 33 5.29 -3.57 4.41
C CYS A 33 4.79 -4.61 3.39
N GLU A 34 5.67 -5.07 2.50
CA GLU A 34 5.37 -6.11 1.51
C GLU A 34 4.84 -7.38 2.19
N ASN A 35 5.49 -7.84 3.26
CA ASN A 35 5.07 -9.03 3.97
C ASN A 35 3.72 -8.86 4.68
N VAL A 36 3.45 -7.68 5.27
CA VAL A 36 2.16 -7.38 5.91
C VAL A 36 1.05 -7.33 4.87
N VAL A 37 1.26 -6.65 3.74
CA VAL A 37 0.30 -6.57 2.64
C VAL A 37 0.02 -7.95 2.04
N ASN A 38 1.06 -8.75 1.78
CA ASN A 38 0.91 -10.10 1.22
C ASN A 38 0.16 -11.05 2.17
N LYS A 39 0.44 -10.99 3.48
CA LYS A 39 -0.31 -11.75 4.50
C LYS A 39 -1.77 -11.32 4.59
N TRP A 40 -2.03 -10.01 4.55
CA TRP A 40 -3.39 -9.51 4.53
C TRP A 40 -4.14 -9.98 3.28
N ALA A 41 -3.57 -9.80 2.08
CA ALA A 41 -4.18 -10.19 0.81
C ALA A 41 -4.51 -11.69 0.78
N THR A 42 -3.58 -12.54 1.20
CA THR A 42 -3.80 -13.99 1.27
C THR A 42 -4.86 -14.39 2.30
N SER A 43 -4.97 -13.69 3.44
CA SER A 43 -6.04 -13.94 4.42
C SER A 43 -7.43 -13.62 3.86
N GLN A 44 -7.56 -12.58 3.04
CA GLN A 44 -8.84 -12.17 2.46
C GLN A 44 -9.35 -13.19 1.42
N LEU A 45 -8.45 -13.76 0.63
CA LEU A 45 -8.80 -14.85 -0.31
C LEU A 45 -9.40 -16.07 0.38
N ASN A 46 -8.94 -16.39 1.58
CA ASN A 46 -9.46 -17.51 2.36
C ASN A 46 -10.78 -17.19 3.09
N GLN A 47 -11.09 -15.90 3.24
CA GLN A 47 -12.31 -15.40 3.89
C GLN A 47 -13.44 -15.13 2.88
N GLU A 48 -13.13 -15.10 1.59
CA GLU A 48 -14.13 -14.95 0.52
C GLU A 48 -15.09 -16.14 0.58
N SER A 49 -16.29 -15.89 1.13
CA SER A 49 -17.36 -16.86 1.24
C SER A 49 -17.69 -17.38 -0.16
N LYS A 50 -17.74 -18.71 -0.33
CA LYS A 50 -18.17 -19.43 -1.56
C LYS A 50 -19.57 -19.05 -2.10
N GLU A 51 -20.22 -18.07 -1.50
CA GLU A 51 -21.56 -17.59 -1.82
C GLU A 51 -21.56 -16.61 -2.99
N ASP A 52 -20.50 -15.80 -3.16
CA ASP A 52 -20.36 -14.94 -4.32
C ASP A 52 -19.77 -15.75 -5.49
N LYS A 53 -20.67 -16.26 -6.34
CA LYS A 53 -20.34 -17.06 -7.54
C LYS A 53 -19.64 -16.26 -8.64
N HIS A 54 -19.53 -14.94 -8.47
CA HIS A 54 -19.00 -14.03 -9.48
C HIS A 54 -17.49 -14.09 -9.51
N MET A 55 -16.93 -14.41 -10.66
CA MET A 55 -15.50 -14.35 -10.90
C MET A 55 -15.08 -12.91 -11.22
N LEU A 56 -13.79 -12.60 -11.13
CA LEU A 56 -13.27 -11.25 -11.38
C LEU A 56 -13.69 -10.67 -12.75
N HIS A 57 -13.85 -11.53 -13.76
CA HIS A 57 -14.29 -11.12 -15.10
C HIS A 57 -15.78 -10.75 -15.19
N ASP A 58 -16.58 -11.14 -14.19
CA ASP A 58 -18.00 -10.77 -14.10
C ASP A 58 -18.21 -9.38 -13.48
N LEU A 59 -17.14 -8.77 -12.95
CA LEU A 59 -17.20 -7.50 -12.23
C LEU A 59 -16.85 -6.31 -13.13
N LEU A 60 -17.68 -5.26 -13.05
CA LEU A 60 -17.39 -3.96 -13.63
C LEU A 60 -16.67 -3.08 -12.59
N PHE A 61 -15.43 -2.70 -12.89
CA PHE A 61 -14.68 -1.74 -12.08
C PHE A 61 -14.90 -0.31 -12.61
N PHE A 62 -15.47 0.56 -11.77
CA PHE A 62 -15.63 1.98 -12.08
C PHE A 62 -14.65 2.83 -11.26
N LEU A 63 -13.53 3.22 -11.88
CA LEU A 63 -12.56 4.13 -11.27
C LEU A 63 -13.05 5.58 -11.36
N HIS A 64 -13.55 6.11 -10.24
CA HIS A 64 -13.98 7.50 -10.16
C HIS A 64 -12.79 8.45 -9.95
N ILE A 65 -12.42 9.20 -10.99
CA ILE A 65 -11.43 10.29 -10.90
C ILE A 65 -12.14 11.61 -10.53
N PRO A 66 -11.65 12.41 -9.57
CA PRO A 66 -12.26 13.69 -9.22
C PRO A 66 -12.38 14.65 -10.41
N ARG A 67 -13.50 15.40 -10.45
CA ARG A 67 -13.81 16.44 -11.46
C ARG A 67 -13.95 15.96 -12.91
N THR A 68 -14.05 14.66 -13.17
CA THR A 68 -14.35 14.10 -14.51
C THR A 68 -15.84 13.85 -14.75
N GLY A 69 -16.71 14.35 -13.87
CA GLY A 69 -18.14 14.09 -13.95
C GLY A 69 -18.53 12.65 -13.60
N GLY A 70 -17.64 11.86 -13.01
CA GLY A 70 -17.92 10.45 -12.74
C GLY A 70 -19.10 10.19 -11.78
N ARG A 71 -19.44 11.13 -10.89
CA ARG A 71 -20.71 11.08 -10.13
C ARG A 71 -21.93 11.08 -11.04
N THR A 72 -21.93 11.95 -12.05
CA THR A 72 -23.00 12.05 -13.04
C THR A 72 -23.06 10.79 -13.90
N TYR A 73 -21.90 10.32 -14.39
CA TYR A 73 -21.82 9.07 -15.15
C TYR A 73 -22.40 7.87 -14.38
N PHE A 74 -21.99 7.71 -13.12
CA PHE A 74 -22.54 6.65 -12.26
C PHE A 74 -24.06 6.75 -12.13
N HIS A 75 -24.59 7.93 -11.80
CA HIS A 75 -26.01 8.08 -11.50
C HIS A 75 -26.92 8.00 -12.73
N CYS A 76 -26.47 8.60 -13.85
CA CYS A 76 -27.26 8.66 -15.08
C CYS A 76 -27.17 7.37 -15.90
N PHE A 77 -26.05 6.65 -15.83
CA PHE A 77 -25.77 5.51 -16.69
C PHE A 77 -25.67 4.21 -15.91
N LEU A 78 -24.62 4.04 -15.09
CA LEU A 78 -24.35 2.76 -14.42
C LEU A 78 -25.50 2.32 -13.51
N LYS A 79 -26.01 3.23 -12.68
CA LYS A 79 -27.13 2.96 -11.76
C LYS A 79 -28.43 2.56 -12.47
N LYS A 80 -28.60 2.95 -13.74
CA LYS A 80 -29.78 2.58 -14.53
C LYS A 80 -29.61 1.27 -15.30
N LEU A 81 -28.38 0.98 -15.74
CA LEU A 81 -28.07 -0.23 -16.52
C LEU A 81 -27.98 -1.49 -15.67
N TYR A 82 -27.53 -1.37 -14.43
CA TYR A 82 -27.36 -2.49 -13.52
C TYR A 82 -28.41 -2.44 -12.40
N SER A 83 -29.06 -3.58 -12.15
CA SER A 83 -29.99 -3.71 -11.03
C SER A 83 -29.26 -3.61 -9.69
N SER A 84 -29.90 -3.01 -8.69
CA SER A 84 -29.35 -2.88 -7.33
C SER A 84 -29.03 -4.22 -6.66
N GLN A 85 -29.65 -5.32 -7.14
CA GLN A 85 -29.33 -6.67 -6.66
C GLN A 85 -27.93 -7.16 -7.08
N PHE A 86 -27.34 -6.54 -8.11
CA PHE A 86 -25.99 -6.82 -8.60
C PHE A 86 -24.97 -5.79 -8.11
N GLU A 87 -25.39 -4.78 -7.35
CA GLU A 87 -24.45 -3.85 -6.73
C GLU A 87 -23.68 -4.59 -5.63
N CYS A 88 -22.36 -4.66 -5.77
CA CYS A 88 -21.52 -5.15 -4.69
C CYS A 88 -21.74 -4.28 -3.43
N PRO A 89 -21.77 -4.87 -2.22
CA PRO A 89 -21.76 -4.08 -1.00
C PRO A 89 -20.55 -3.14 -1.03
N ARG A 90 -20.73 -1.88 -0.58
CA ARG A 90 -19.72 -0.81 -0.69
C ARG A 90 -18.32 -1.33 -0.31
N SER A 91 -17.48 -1.57 -1.32
CA SER A 91 -16.19 -2.24 -1.17
C SER A 91 -15.16 -1.38 -0.42
N TYR A 92 -15.35 -0.07 -0.39
CA TYR A 92 -14.50 0.86 0.38
C TYR A 92 -14.47 0.54 1.88
N ASP A 93 -15.53 -0.08 2.43
CA ASP A 93 -15.55 -0.46 3.86
C ASP A 93 -14.81 -1.77 4.14
N LYS A 94 -14.55 -2.60 3.11
CA LYS A 94 -13.84 -3.89 3.25
C LYS A 94 -12.31 -3.76 3.10
N LEU A 95 -11.83 -2.68 2.50
CA LEU A 95 -10.40 -2.37 2.34
C LEU A 95 -9.82 -1.62 3.57
N ARG A 96 -10.32 -1.90 4.78
CA ARG A 96 -9.76 -1.33 6.01
C ARG A 96 -8.55 -2.13 6.44
N PHE A 97 -7.40 -1.79 5.87
CA PHE A 97 -6.10 -2.26 6.30
C PHE A 97 -5.57 -1.32 7.40
N ASN A 98 -5.41 -1.85 8.62
CA ASN A 98 -4.71 -1.19 9.72
C ASN A 98 -3.48 -2.06 10.06
N PRO A 99 -2.28 -1.70 9.56
CA PRO A 99 -1.07 -2.50 9.71
C PRO A 99 -0.64 -2.71 11.17
#